data_AF-A0A1N5VM94-F1
#
_entry.id   AF-A0A1N5VM94-F1
#
_cell.length_a   1.000
_cell.length_b   1.000
_cell.length_c   1.000
_cell.angle_alpha   90.00
_cell.angle_beta   90.00
_cell.angle_gamma   90.00
#
_symmetry.space_group_name_H-M   'P 1'
#
loop_
_entity.id
_entity.type
_entity.pdbx_description
1 polymer ?
#
loop_
_entity_poly.entity_id
_entity_poly.type
_entity_poly.pdbx_seq_one_letter_code
_entity_poly.pdbx_strand_id
1 'polypeptide(L)'
;MKNFTDSNKGSSIITNKNNENEGKNISTSERIEIAREAINFLTAYPRIRAILVSPHDKIPFEHAWQSSRNYPVSSEKVHNYLLKGGNWGLMHPAGMSIGIDEDNEKIRNAALSLGDTARFNTGTPGHFCDLFLIKDEPVGNIPLIDGAYIRGKGGQNLGPGSIHPNGNIYGSIYLHLVPPVVVTKSELLEVFKPYIKGKEKLSKNDSKPEYKQPLNPDSLTMKDLINVSGFKQSGSKYQGPHPIHGSTTGNNFVVDFELNEWHCFRHGTGGGPLQWIAVSTGVFGCEESVPGKIKGDLFWQVIAAAHNRYALSYEKLAKALGSA
;
A
#
# COMPACT_ATOMS: atom_id res chain seq x y z
N MET A 1 -14.91 -23.40 -37.07
CA MET A 1 -14.18 -24.69 -37.02
C MET A 1 -12.68 -24.39 -36.99
N LYS A 2 -11.94 -25.06 -36.08
CA LYS A 2 -10.50 -24.94 -35.77
C LYS A 2 -10.08 -23.92 -34.70
N ASN A 3 -10.41 -24.29 -33.47
CA ASN A 3 -9.54 -24.48 -32.30
C ASN A 3 -8.14 -23.84 -32.34
N PHE A 4 -7.92 -22.87 -31.46
CA PHE A 4 -6.62 -22.59 -30.87
C PHE A 4 -6.64 -23.06 -29.42
N THR A 5 -5.83 -24.07 -29.13
CA THR A 5 -5.66 -24.67 -27.81
C THR A 5 -4.71 -23.85 -26.95
N ASP A 6 -5.16 -23.60 -25.73
CA ASP A 6 -4.40 -23.07 -24.61
C ASP A 6 -3.11 -23.86 -24.33
N SER A 7 -2.03 -23.13 -24.08
CA SER A 7 -0.84 -23.64 -23.41
C SER A 7 -0.38 -22.65 -22.34
N ASN A 8 -1.18 -22.51 -21.28
CA ASN A 8 -0.73 -21.93 -20.01
C ASN A 8 -0.47 -23.07 -19.03
N LYS A 9 0.77 -23.59 -19.04
CA LYS A 9 1.27 -24.41 -17.94
C LYS A 9 1.75 -23.48 -16.83
N GLY A 10 0.80 -23.00 -16.02
CA GLY A 10 1.10 -22.47 -14.70
C GLY A 10 1.62 -23.62 -13.83
N SER A 11 2.85 -23.50 -13.34
CA SER A 11 3.45 -24.45 -12.41
C SER A 11 2.76 -24.31 -11.05
N SER A 12 1.66 -25.04 -10.85
CA SER A 12 1.04 -25.23 -9.53
C SER A 12 1.93 -26.17 -8.70
N ILE A 13 2.81 -25.62 -7.88
CA ILE A 13 3.50 -26.40 -6.85
C ILE A 13 2.54 -26.49 -5.65
N ILE A 14 1.60 -27.44 -5.72
CA ILE A 14 0.89 -27.91 -4.53
C ILE A 14 1.86 -28.84 -3.82
N THR A 15 2.61 -28.34 -2.84
CA THR A 15 3.25 -29.24 -1.87
C THR A 15 2.25 -29.58 -0.78
N ASN A 16 1.43 -30.61 -1.03
CA ASN A 16 0.85 -31.37 0.07
C ASN A 16 2.00 -32.09 0.78
N LYS A 17 2.66 -31.40 1.72
CA LYS A 17 3.53 -32.06 2.69
C LYS A 17 2.61 -32.87 3.61
N ASN A 18 2.60 -34.18 3.39
CA ASN A 18 1.91 -35.16 4.22
C ASN A 18 2.20 -34.90 5.71
N ASN A 19 1.17 -35.09 6.54
CA ASN A 19 1.15 -35.00 8.00
C ASN A 19 2.06 -36.07 8.66
N GLU A 20 3.37 -35.98 8.44
CA GLU A 20 4.38 -36.79 9.13
C GLU A 20 5.61 -35.92 9.43
N ASN A 21 5.46 -34.87 10.24
CA ASN A 21 6.60 -34.18 10.88
C ASN A 21 6.12 -33.39 12.11
N GLU A 22 5.60 -34.08 13.12
CA GLU A 22 5.62 -33.52 14.47
C GLU A 22 7.05 -33.55 14.99
N GLY A 23 7.68 -32.38 15.13
CA GLY A 23 8.92 -32.21 15.92
C GLY A 23 10.23 -31.94 15.17
N LYS A 24 10.26 -31.68 13.86
CA LYS A 24 11.49 -31.19 13.21
C LYS A 24 11.68 -29.70 13.46
N ASN A 25 12.69 -29.35 14.26
CA ASN A 25 13.23 -27.99 14.31
C ASN A 25 13.66 -27.57 12.91
N ILE A 26 12.91 -26.65 12.31
CA ILE A 26 13.22 -26.06 11.01
C ILE A 26 14.56 -25.33 11.14
N SER A 27 15.48 -25.62 10.22
CA SER A 27 16.82 -25.02 10.17
C SER A 27 16.75 -23.54 9.77
N THR A 28 17.77 -22.77 10.17
CA THR A 28 17.95 -21.38 9.72
C THR A 28 17.93 -21.27 8.19
N SER A 29 18.43 -22.26 7.46
CA SER A 29 18.41 -22.30 5.99
C SER A 29 16.99 -22.42 5.41
N GLU A 30 16.13 -23.25 6.01
CA GLU A 30 14.78 -23.50 5.48
C GLU A 30 13.87 -22.27 5.63
N ARG A 31 13.94 -21.56 6.76
CA ARG A 31 13.13 -20.34 6.92
C ARG A 31 13.54 -19.23 5.94
N ILE A 32 14.84 -19.16 5.62
CA ILE A 32 15.37 -18.17 4.68
C ILE A 32 14.91 -18.49 3.25
N GLU A 33 14.82 -19.78 2.92
CA GLU A 33 14.26 -20.21 1.64
C GLU A 33 12.78 -19.81 1.49
N ILE A 34 11.96 -20.06 2.51
CA ILE A 34 10.55 -19.63 2.55
C ILE A 34 10.44 -18.12 2.36
N ALA A 35 11.27 -17.33 3.07
CA ALA A 35 11.28 -15.88 2.91
C ALA A 35 11.69 -15.46 1.50
N ARG A 36 12.69 -16.13 0.90
CA ARG A 36 13.17 -15.87 -0.46
C ARG A 36 12.09 -16.12 -1.50
N GLU A 37 11.39 -17.24 -1.43
CA GLU A 37 10.27 -17.56 -2.33
C GLU A 37 9.18 -16.48 -2.26
N ALA A 38 8.77 -16.12 -1.04
CA ALA A 38 7.76 -15.09 -0.83
C ALA A 38 8.21 -13.70 -1.31
N ILE A 39 9.46 -13.30 -1.06
CA ILE A 39 10.02 -12.01 -1.52
C ILE A 39 10.07 -11.95 -3.04
N ASN A 40 10.52 -13.02 -3.70
CA ASN A 40 10.58 -13.08 -5.16
C ASN A 40 9.18 -12.91 -5.77
N PHE A 41 8.19 -13.64 -5.23
CA PHE A 41 6.80 -13.49 -5.63
C PHE A 41 6.28 -12.06 -5.40
N LEU A 42 6.52 -11.50 -4.22
CA LEU A 42 6.00 -10.18 -3.82
C LEU A 42 6.64 -9.00 -4.56
N THR A 43 7.78 -9.21 -5.24
CA THR A 43 8.45 -8.16 -6.03
C THR A 43 7.55 -7.64 -7.17
N ALA A 44 6.61 -8.45 -7.66
CA ALA A 44 5.62 -8.04 -8.65
C ALA A 44 4.55 -7.07 -8.10
N TYR A 45 4.46 -6.90 -6.78
CA TYR A 45 3.42 -6.14 -6.10
C TYR A 45 4.03 -5.02 -5.26
N PRO A 46 4.52 -3.92 -5.87
CA PRO A 46 5.20 -2.85 -5.16
C PRO A 46 4.36 -2.26 -4.01
N ARG A 47 3.03 -2.29 -4.15
CA ARG A 47 2.06 -1.82 -3.13
C ARG A 47 2.21 -2.52 -1.78
N ILE A 48 2.87 -3.67 -1.73
CA ILE A 48 3.19 -4.42 -0.52
C ILE A 48 4.68 -4.20 -0.24
N ARG A 49 4.98 -3.59 0.91
CA ARG A 49 6.34 -3.24 1.30
C ARG A 49 6.80 -4.09 2.47
N ALA A 50 8.11 -4.18 2.63
CA ALA A 50 8.73 -4.85 3.75
C ALA A 50 9.09 -3.85 4.85
N ILE A 51 8.92 -4.28 6.10
CA ILE A 51 9.53 -3.63 7.26
C ILE A 51 10.39 -4.63 8.01
N LEU A 52 11.40 -4.14 8.72
CA LEU A 52 12.21 -4.98 9.59
C LEU A 52 11.46 -5.21 10.90
N VAL A 53 11.43 -6.46 11.36
CA VAL A 53 10.73 -6.87 12.58
C VAL A 53 11.73 -7.57 13.49
N SER A 54 11.67 -7.29 14.79
CA SER A 54 12.61 -7.85 15.76
C SER A 54 12.64 -9.40 15.69
N PRO A 55 13.83 -10.02 15.84
CA PRO A 55 13.97 -11.48 15.84
C PRO A 55 13.03 -12.14 16.85
N HIS A 56 12.37 -13.24 16.44
CA HIS A 56 11.46 -14.01 17.30
C HIS A 56 10.31 -13.20 17.91
N ASP A 57 9.98 -12.05 17.33
CA ASP A 57 8.94 -11.16 17.82
C ASP A 57 8.09 -10.63 16.65
N LYS A 58 7.04 -9.88 16.98
CA LYS A 58 6.13 -9.20 16.06
C LYS A 58 6.31 -7.68 16.06
N ILE A 59 7.24 -7.16 16.84
CA ILE A 59 7.44 -5.72 17.00
C ILE A 59 8.33 -5.18 15.87
N PRO A 60 7.91 -4.13 15.15
CA PRO A 60 8.75 -3.45 14.17
C PRO A 60 10.08 -3.02 14.79
N PHE A 61 11.19 -3.37 14.14
CA PHE A 61 12.54 -3.10 14.62
C PHE A 61 12.92 -1.63 14.52
N GLU A 62 12.41 -0.94 13.48
CA GLU A 62 12.74 0.46 13.23
C GLU A 62 11.57 1.39 13.57
N HIS A 63 11.88 2.56 14.13
CA HIS A 63 10.91 3.65 14.26
C HIS A 63 10.51 4.21 12.89
N ALA A 64 9.36 4.88 12.81
CA ALA A 64 8.84 5.46 11.56
C ALA A 64 8.68 4.43 10.43
N TRP A 65 8.48 3.16 10.78
CA TRP A 65 8.22 2.09 9.81
C TRP A 65 6.98 2.39 8.96
N GLN A 66 5.96 3.04 9.54
CA GLN A 66 4.73 3.42 8.81
C GLN A 66 4.92 4.49 7.72
N SER A 67 6.02 5.25 7.74
CA SER A 67 6.22 6.38 6.84
C SER A 67 7.44 6.20 5.97
N SER A 68 8.64 6.28 6.55
CA SER A 68 9.90 6.35 5.81
C SER A 68 10.76 5.10 5.92
N ARG A 69 10.54 4.25 6.93
CA ARG A 69 11.33 3.03 7.16
C ARG A 69 10.60 1.76 6.73
N ASN A 70 10.18 1.76 5.48
CA ASN A 70 9.62 0.62 4.78
C ASN A 70 10.23 0.53 3.37
N TYR A 71 10.45 -0.69 2.91
CA TYR A 71 11.35 -0.97 1.80
C TYR A 71 10.64 -1.79 0.73
N PRO A 72 11.12 -1.75 -0.53
CA PRO A 72 10.79 -2.80 -1.46
C PRO A 72 11.14 -4.15 -0.82
N VAL A 73 10.27 -5.15 -0.99
CA VAL A 73 10.46 -6.48 -0.39
C VAL A 73 11.79 -7.13 -0.80
N SER A 74 12.25 -6.84 -2.02
CA SER A 74 13.53 -7.30 -2.59
C SER A 74 14.75 -6.46 -2.20
N SER A 75 14.60 -5.47 -1.31
CA SER A 75 15.73 -4.62 -0.94
C SER A 75 16.83 -5.42 -0.25
N GLU A 76 18.08 -5.08 -0.57
CA GLU A 76 19.26 -5.69 0.05
C GLU A 76 19.23 -5.55 1.58
N LYS A 77 18.69 -4.44 2.09
CA LYS A 77 18.51 -4.22 3.53
C LYS A 77 17.63 -5.29 4.18
N VAL A 78 16.52 -5.66 3.56
CA VAL A 78 15.61 -6.71 4.06
C VAL A 78 16.31 -8.07 4.01
N HIS A 79 16.97 -8.37 2.89
CA HIS A 79 17.72 -9.62 2.72
C HIS A 79 18.82 -9.80 3.77
N ASN A 80 19.69 -8.79 3.92
CA ASN A 80 20.78 -8.81 4.88
C ASN A 80 20.28 -8.88 6.34
N TYR A 81 19.13 -8.30 6.63
CA TYR A 81 18.52 -8.39 7.97
C TYR A 81 17.98 -9.79 8.27
N LEU A 82 17.33 -10.43 7.30
CA LEU A 82 16.85 -11.81 7.42
C LEU A 82 18.00 -12.79 7.67
N LEU A 83 19.11 -12.66 6.92
CA LEU A 83 20.31 -13.48 7.09
C LEU A 83 20.94 -13.36 8.48
N LYS A 84 20.76 -12.22 9.15
CA LYS A 84 21.21 -11.99 10.54
C LYS A 84 20.23 -12.52 11.59
N GLY A 85 19.18 -13.23 11.18
CA GLY A 85 18.16 -13.79 12.07
C GLY A 85 16.96 -12.87 12.34
N GLY A 86 16.89 -11.71 11.70
CA GLY A 86 15.76 -10.79 11.82
C GLY A 86 14.46 -11.34 11.22
N ASN A 87 13.32 -10.88 11.72
CA ASN A 87 12.03 -11.11 11.05
C ASN A 87 11.75 -9.97 10.06
N TRP A 88 10.72 -10.14 9.26
CA TRP A 88 10.22 -9.08 8.39
C TRP A 88 8.70 -9.05 8.38
N GLY A 89 8.14 -7.89 8.10
CA GLY A 89 6.70 -7.66 8.04
C GLY A 89 6.28 -7.17 6.67
N LEU A 90 5.06 -7.54 6.27
CA LEU A 90 4.33 -6.98 5.14
C LEU A 90 3.60 -5.73 5.61
N MET A 91 3.76 -4.63 4.88
CA MET A 91 3.18 -3.34 5.18
C MET A 91 2.46 -2.77 3.96
N HIS A 92 1.35 -2.09 4.23
CA HIS A 92 0.42 -1.58 3.22
C HIS A 92 0.35 -0.04 3.27
N PRO A 93 1.40 0.70 2.87
CA PRO A 93 1.57 2.13 3.16
C PRO A 93 0.42 3.01 2.67
N ALA A 94 -0.12 2.69 1.49
CA ALA A 94 -1.20 3.45 0.87
C ALA A 94 -2.60 2.91 1.22
N GLY A 95 -2.72 1.72 1.83
CA GLY A 95 -3.99 1.01 1.97
C GLY A 95 -4.57 0.47 0.65
N MET A 96 -3.77 0.47 -0.42
CA MET A 96 -4.12 -0.06 -1.76
C MET A 96 -3.76 -1.54 -1.95
N SER A 97 -3.31 -2.15 -0.88
CA SER A 97 -3.10 -3.57 -0.64
C SER A 97 -3.48 -3.81 0.81
N ILE A 98 -3.82 -5.05 1.17
CA ILE A 98 -4.15 -5.43 2.54
C ILE A 98 -3.65 -6.83 2.84
N GLY A 99 -3.47 -7.13 4.12
CA GLY A 99 -3.40 -8.48 4.66
C GLY A 99 -4.59 -8.73 5.60
N ILE A 100 -5.24 -9.88 5.49
CA ILE A 100 -6.31 -10.28 6.43
C ILE A 100 -5.70 -11.28 7.40
N ASP A 101 -5.68 -10.91 8.67
CA ASP A 101 -5.22 -11.76 9.78
C ASP A 101 -6.37 -12.69 10.18
N GLU A 102 -6.33 -13.93 9.71
CA GLU A 102 -7.40 -14.91 9.84
C GLU A 102 -7.20 -15.76 11.09
N ASP A 103 -7.60 -15.20 12.23
CA ASP A 103 -7.47 -15.88 13.52
C ASP A 103 -8.55 -16.94 13.78
N ASN A 104 -9.59 -17.02 12.95
CA ASN A 104 -10.63 -18.03 13.09
C ASN A 104 -11.31 -18.37 11.75
N GLU A 105 -12.00 -19.50 11.75
CA GLU A 105 -12.63 -20.08 10.57
C GLU A 105 -13.67 -19.17 9.89
N LYS A 106 -14.42 -18.36 10.63
CA LYS A 106 -15.44 -17.48 10.04
C LYS A 106 -14.79 -16.38 9.19
N ILE A 107 -13.70 -15.80 9.69
CA ILE A 107 -12.91 -14.79 8.99
C ILE A 107 -12.24 -15.41 7.76
N ARG A 108 -11.68 -16.61 7.90
CA ARG A 108 -11.09 -17.37 6.80
C ARG A 108 -12.10 -17.63 5.69
N ASN A 109 -13.29 -18.12 6.02
CA ASN A 109 -14.32 -18.42 5.03
C ASN A 109 -14.81 -17.14 4.33
N ALA A 110 -14.86 -16.02 5.05
CA ALA A 110 -15.16 -14.71 4.47
C ALA A 110 -14.07 -14.28 3.47
N ALA A 111 -12.79 -14.37 3.84
CA ALA A 111 -11.68 -14.05 2.93
C ALA A 111 -11.70 -14.93 1.67
N LEU A 112 -11.85 -16.25 1.82
CA LEU A 112 -11.94 -17.19 0.70
C LEU A 112 -13.12 -16.93 -0.24
N SER A 113 -14.21 -16.33 0.26
CA SER A 113 -15.36 -15.98 -0.59
C SER A 113 -15.04 -14.87 -1.61
N LEU A 114 -13.96 -14.11 -1.41
CA LEU A 114 -13.49 -13.11 -2.36
C LEU A 114 -12.69 -13.71 -3.52
N GLY A 115 -12.17 -14.93 -3.37
CA GLY A 115 -11.44 -15.66 -4.41
C GLY A 115 -10.18 -16.35 -3.89
N ASP A 116 -9.56 -17.16 -4.76
CA ASP A 116 -8.28 -17.81 -4.48
C ASP A 116 -7.14 -16.77 -4.56
N THR A 117 -6.45 -16.56 -3.45
CA THR A 117 -5.50 -15.46 -3.27
C THR A 117 -4.21 -15.91 -2.58
N ALA A 118 -3.17 -15.10 -2.63
CA ALA A 118 -1.92 -15.39 -1.93
C ALA A 118 -2.17 -15.56 -0.43
N ARG A 119 -1.79 -16.73 0.10
CA ARG A 119 -2.09 -17.15 1.47
C ARG A 119 -0.91 -17.87 2.11
N PHE A 120 -0.73 -17.67 3.40
CA PHE A 120 0.25 -18.45 4.18
C PHE A 120 -0.22 -18.68 5.61
N ASN A 121 0.23 -19.77 6.23
CA ASN A 121 -0.02 -19.99 7.65
C ASN A 121 0.72 -18.95 8.50
N THR A 122 0.13 -18.54 9.63
CA THR A 122 0.81 -17.73 10.63
C THR A 122 1.49 -18.61 11.69
N GLY A 123 2.00 -17.99 12.76
CA GLY A 123 2.63 -18.68 13.86
C GLY A 123 1.68 -19.46 14.78
N THR A 124 0.36 -19.30 14.65
CA THR A 124 -0.61 -20.08 15.42
C THR A 124 -1.22 -21.16 14.51
N PRO A 125 -1.24 -22.45 14.91
CA PRO A 125 -1.87 -23.50 14.11
C PRO A 125 -3.31 -23.17 13.74
N GLY A 126 -3.65 -23.34 12.45
CA GLY A 126 -4.99 -23.04 11.93
C GLY A 126 -5.26 -21.57 11.60
N HIS A 127 -4.31 -20.66 11.88
CA HIS A 127 -4.42 -19.24 11.54
C HIS A 127 -3.68 -18.94 10.23
N PHE A 128 -4.21 -18.02 9.44
CA PHE A 128 -3.68 -17.69 8.10
C PHE A 128 -3.59 -16.18 7.89
N CYS A 129 -2.83 -15.80 6.87
CA CYS A 129 -2.81 -14.44 6.35
C CYS A 129 -3.08 -14.47 4.85
N ASP A 130 -4.09 -13.71 4.42
CA ASP A 130 -4.47 -13.55 3.02
C ASP A 130 -4.15 -12.16 2.51
N LEU A 131 -3.57 -12.07 1.32
CA LEU A 131 -3.21 -10.81 0.70
C LEU A 131 -4.24 -10.45 -0.37
N PHE A 132 -4.62 -9.17 -0.45
CA PHE A 132 -5.48 -8.65 -1.50
C PHE A 132 -4.97 -7.31 -2.01
N LEU A 133 -5.34 -6.97 -3.24
CA LEU A 133 -5.14 -5.64 -3.81
C LEU A 133 -6.45 -4.87 -3.84
N ILE A 134 -6.39 -3.58 -3.55
CA ILE A 134 -7.54 -2.67 -3.63
C ILE A 134 -7.41 -1.82 -4.90
N LYS A 135 -8.48 -1.74 -5.71
CA LYS A 135 -8.46 -1.02 -6.99
C LYS A 135 -9.06 0.39 -6.95
N ASP A 136 -9.86 0.68 -5.94
CA ASP A 136 -10.55 1.95 -5.76
C ASP A 136 -10.01 2.69 -4.53
N GLU A 137 -10.60 2.53 -3.35
CA GLU A 137 -10.34 3.41 -2.20
C GLU A 137 -9.45 2.76 -1.14
N PRO A 138 -8.53 3.50 -0.48
CA PRO A 138 -7.66 2.95 0.54
C PRO A 138 -8.44 2.38 1.73
N VAL A 139 -7.94 1.25 2.21
CA VAL A 139 -8.41 0.57 3.40
C VAL A 139 -7.45 0.85 4.56
N GLY A 140 -8.00 1.22 5.71
CA GLY A 140 -7.23 1.40 6.94
C GLY A 140 -6.98 0.08 7.67
N ASN A 141 -6.48 0.16 8.90
CA ASN A 141 -6.38 -0.98 9.80
C ASN A 141 -7.71 -1.17 10.56
N ILE A 142 -8.49 -2.21 10.22
CA ILE A 142 -9.85 -2.41 10.72
C ILE A 142 -9.87 -3.64 11.65
N PRO A 143 -10.23 -3.47 12.95
CA PRO A 143 -10.38 -4.58 13.87
C PRO A 143 -11.61 -5.42 13.55
N LEU A 144 -11.44 -6.74 13.53
CA LEU A 144 -12.52 -7.72 13.42
C LEU A 144 -12.75 -8.40 14.77
N ILE A 145 -13.83 -9.18 14.87
CA ILE A 145 -14.14 -10.02 16.03
C ILE A 145 -13.00 -10.98 16.35
N ASP A 146 -12.94 -11.44 17.60
CA ASP A 146 -12.07 -12.55 18.03
C ASP A 146 -10.56 -12.37 17.78
N GLY A 147 -10.09 -11.13 17.62
CA GLY A 147 -8.67 -10.81 17.52
C GLY A 147 -8.18 -10.60 16.08
N ALA A 148 -8.97 -11.03 15.09
CA ALA A 148 -8.67 -10.88 13.68
C ALA A 148 -8.65 -9.41 13.21
N TYR A 149 -8.01 -9.15 12.08
CA TYR A 149 -7.86 -7.80 11.52
C TYR A 149 -7.85 -7.79 9.99
N ILE A 150 -8.38 -6.72 9.40
CA ILE A 150 -7.98 -6.27 8.06
C ILE A 150 -6.83 -5.28 8.25
N ARG A 151 -5.62 -5.66 7.85
CA ARG A 151 -4.41 -4.85 7.92
C ARG A 151 -4.23 -4.06 6.63
N GLY A 152 -4.79 -2.85 6.58
CA GLY A 152 -4.49 -1.87 5.54
C GLY A 152 -3.48 -0.81 5.98
N LYS A 153 -3.71 0.45 5.61
CA LYS A 153 -2.84 1.57 5.98
C LYS A 153 -2.59 1.64 7.49
N GLY A 154 -1.31 1.69 7.86
CA GLY A 154 -0.85 1.74 9.25
C GLY A 154 -0.79 0.40 9.98
N GLY A 155 -1.21 -0.69 9.33
CA GLY A 155 -1.08 -2.06 9.83
C GLY A 155 0.12 -2.81 9.25
N GLN A 156 0.43 -3.97 9.83
CA GLN A 156 1.36 -4.94 9.29
C GLN A 156 0.90 -6.37 9.53
N ASN A 157 1.42 -7.30 8.74
CA ASN A 157 1.43 -8.74 8.99
C ASN A 157 2.89 -9.23 9.03
N LEU A 158 3.20 -10.34 9.68
CA LEU A 158 4.54 -10.93 9.56
C LEU A 158 4.66 -11.64 8.22
N GLY A 159 5.81 -11.48 7.55
CA GLY A 159 6.09 -12.11 6.27
C GLY A 159 6.52 -13.58 6.42
N PRO A 160 6.31 -14.43 5.41
CA PRO A 160 6.76 -15.82 5.39
C PRO A 160 8.26 -15.97 5.72
N GLY A 161 8.61 -17.05 6.41
CA GLY A 161 9.96 -17.32 6.93
C GLY A 161 10.28 -16.62 8.26
N SER A 162 9.45 -15.66 8.71
CA SER A 162 9.57 -15.06 10.04
C SER A 162 9.25 -16.07 11.15
N ILE A 163 9.89 -15.92 12.32
CA ILE A 163 9.70 -16.78 13.49
C ILE A 163 8.79 -16.08 14.49
N HIS A 164 7.67 -16.71 14.83
CA HIS A 164 6.74 -16.26 15.85
C HIS A 164 7.36 -16.36 17.26
N PRO A 165 6.89 -15.59 18.27
CA PRO A 165 7.32 -15.75 19.67
C PRO A 165 7.24 -17.16 20.26
N ASN A 166 6.40 -18.03 19.70
CA ASN A 166 6.25 -19.43 20.11
C ASN A 166 7.18 -20.39 19.35
N GLY A 167 8.06 -19.88 18.48
CA GLY A 167 8.98 -20.67 17.67
C GLY A 167 8.44 -21.11 16.30
N ASN A 168 7.13 -21.02 16.05
CA ASN A 168 6.55 -21.41 14.77
C ASN A 168 6.95 -20.46 13.64
N ILE A 169 7.06 -20.98 12.42
CA ILE A 169 7.50 -20.21 11.26
C ILE A 169 6.31 -19.91 10.36
N TYR A 170 6.19 -18.64 9.97
CA TYR A 170 5.19 -18.18 9.02
C TYR A 170 5.43 -18.82 7.65
N GLY A 171 4.41 -19.41 7.04
CA GLY A 171 4.50 -20.06 5.73
C GLY A 171 5.21 -21.42 5.69
N SER A 172 5.64 -22.00 6.83
CA SER A 172 6.34 -23.30 6.80
C SER A 172 5.43 -24.51 6.61
N ILE A 173 4.15 -24.39 6.98
CA ILE A 173 3.14 -25.45 6.85
C ILE A 173 2.35 -25.26 5.56
N TYR A 174 2.03 -24.01 5.24
CA TYR A 174 1.22 -23.64 4.08
C TYR A 174 1.73 -22.32 3.50
N LEU A 175 2.13 -22.37 2.24
CA LEU A 175 2.56 -21.22 1.45
C LEU A 175 1.99 -21.35 0.05
N HIS A 176 0.95 -20.57 -0.23
CA HIS A 176 0.23 -20.55 -1.51
C HIS A 176 0.46 -19.22 -2.20
N LEU A 177 1.34 -19.21 -3.19
CA LEU A 177 1.79 -18.00 -3.89
C LEU A 177 1.11 -17.88 -5.25
N VAL A 178 -0.14 -17.44 -5.24
CA VAL A 178 -0.91 -17.07 -6.45
C VAL A 178 -1.17 -15.57 -6.47
N PRO A 179 -1.38 -14.93 -7.63
CA PRO A 179 -1.63 -13.50 -7.69
C PRO A 179 -2.72 -13.04 -6.72
N PRO A 180 -2.49 -12.00 -5.90
CA PRO A 180 -3.50 -11.54 -4.95
C PRO A 180 -4.73 -11.06 -5.69
N VAL A 181 -5.90 -11.45 -5.21
CA VAL A 181 -7.17 -11.03 -5.80
C VAL A 181 -7.33 -9.51 -5.69
N VAL A 182 -7.88 -8.91 -6.75
CA VAL A 182 -8.17 -7.48 -6.82
C VAL A 182 -9.63 -7.24 -6.49
N VAL A 183 -9.89 -6.48 -5.43
CA VAL A 183 -11.25 -6.15 -4.95
C VAL A 183 -11.43 -4.64 -4.83
N THR A 184 -12.68 -4.20 -4.81
CA THR A 184 -13.06 -2.87 -4.31
C THR A 184 -13.10 -2.86 -2.78
N LYS A 185 -12.96 -1.68 -2.18
CA LYS A 185 -13.21 -1.49 -0.75
C LYS A 185 -14.64 -1.88 -0.38
N SER A 186 -15.62 -1.61 -1.25
CA SER A 186 -17.02 -1.97 -0.98
C SER A 186 -17.25 -3.48 -0.96
N GLU A 187 -16.72 -4.22 -1.94
CA GLU A 187 -16.81 -5.70 -1.97
C GLU A 187 -16.17 -6.30 -0.71
N LEU A 188 -14.98 -5.81 -0.33
CA LEU A 188 -14.31 -6.22 0.90
C LEU A 188 -15.18 -5.94 2.13
N LEU A 189 -15.66 -4.70 2.29
CA LEU A 189 -16.39 -4.31 3.48
C LEU A 189 -17.72 -5.02 3.60
N GLU A 190 -18.45 -5.28 2.52
CA GLU A 190 -19.71 -6.03 2.58
C GLU A 190 -19.49 -7.48 3.06
N VAL A 191 -18.44 -8.15 2.61
CA VAL A 191 -18.06 -9.50 3.09
C VAL A 191 -17.72 -9.49 4.59
N PHE A 192 -16.97 -8.48 5.05
CA PHE A 192 -16.49 -8.42 6.44
C PHE A 192 -17.42 -7.68 7.41
N LYS A 193 -18.46 -7.01 6.92
CA LYS A 193 -19.45 -6.25 7.71
C LYS A 193 -20.01 -6.98 8.92
N PRO A 194 -20.28 -8.31 8.88
CA PRO A 194 -20.75 -9.04 10.05
C PRO A 194 -19.71 -9.07 11.19
N TYR A 195 -18.43 -8.97 10.84
CA TYR A 195 -17.28 -9.25 11.71
C TYR A 195 -16.53 -8.00 12.19
N ILE A 196 -16.83 -6.81 11.66
CA ILE A 196 -16.16 -5.58 12.10
C ILE A 196 -16.53 -5.27 13.57
N LYS A 197 -15.52 -5.06 14.42
CA LYS A 197 -15.71 -4.63 15.82
C LYS A 197 -16.15 -3.16 15.87
N GLY A 198 -17.07 -2.85 16.77
CA GLY A 198 -17.48 -1.46 17.03
C GLY A 198 -18.30 -0.83 15.91
N LYS A 199 -19.20 -1.60 15.27
CA LYS A 199 -20.11 -1.18 14.18
C LYS A 199 -20.77 0.19 14.40
N GLU A 200 -20.98 0.57 15.65
CA GLU A 200 -21.61 1.82 16.08
C GLU A 200 -20.76 3.06 15.75
N LYS A 201 -19.42 2.93 15.68
CA LYS A 201 -18.48 4.03 15.38
C LYS A 201 -18.27 4.28 13.89
N LEU A 202 -18.56 3.32 13.02
CA LEU A 202 -18.48 3.50 11.55
C LEU A 202 -19.55 4.48 11.05
N SER A 203 -20.65 4.63 11.79
CA SER A 203 -21.78 5.48 11.40
C SER A 203 -21.61 6.97 11.72
N LYS A 204 -20.55 7.39 12.44
CA LYS A 204 -20.52 8.72 13.09
C LYS A 204 -19.35 9.65 12.76
N ASN A 205 -18.33 9.25 12.02
CA ASN A 205 -17.14 10.11 11.81
C ASN A 205 -16.63 10.24 10.37
N ASP A 206 -17.45 9.96 9.36
CA ASP A 206 -17.23 10.55 8.05
C ASP A 206 -17.89 11.92 8.02
N SER A 207 -17.31 12.89 8.72
CA SER A 207 -17.43 14.27 8.28
C SER A 207 -16.74 14.32 6.91
N LYS A 208 -17.53 14.01 5.89
CA LYS A 208 -17.21 14.12 4.48
C LYS A 208 -16.43 15.42 4.31
N PRO A 209 -15.16 15.39 3.85
CA PRO A 209 -14.48 16.62 3.50
C PRO A 209 -15.39 17.38 2.54
N GLU A 210 -15.55 18.68 2.75
CA GLU A 210 -16.43 19.54 1.97
C GLU A 210 -16.09 19.37 0.48
N TYR A 211 -16.92 18.57 -0.21
CA TYR A 211 -16.59 18.10 -1.54
C TYR A 211 -16.76 19.25 -2.53
N LYS A 212 -15.65 19.69 -3.11
CA LYS A 212 -15.72 20.34 -4.43
C LYS A 212 -16.27 19.31 -5.42
N GLN A 213 -17.04 19.77 -6.41
CA GLN A 213 -17.51 18.93 -7.52
C GLN A 213 -16.34 18.08 -8.04
N PRO A 214 -16.54 16.76 -8.26
CA PRO A 214 -15.46 15.87 -8.68
C PRO A 214 -14.86 16.41 -9.98
N LEU A 215 -13.56 16.69 -9.95
CA LEU A 215 -12.83 17.14 -11.14
C LEU A 215 -12.81 16.01 -12.18
N ASN A 216 -12.67 16.35 -13.46
CA ASN A 216 -12.39 15.32 -14.46
C ASN A 216 -10.87 15.01 -14.39
N PRO A 217 -10.46 13.76 -14.08
CA PRO A 217 -9.04 13.38 -14.05
C PRO A 217 -8.33 13.55 -15.39
N ASP A 218 -9.04 13.49 -16.52
CA ASP A 218 -8.47 13.76 -17.85
C ASP A 218 -8.18 15.26 -18.07
N SER A 219 -8.63 16.14 -17.16
CA SER A 219 -8.47 17.59 -17.24
C SER A 219 -7.85 18.19 -15.96
N LEU A 220 -7.18 17.38 -15.14
CA LEU A 220 -6.61 17.88 -13.89
C LEU A 220 -5.49 18.89 -14.17
N THR A 221 -5.77 20.18 -13.98
CA THR A 221 -4.82 21.26 -14.22
C THR A 221 -4.40 21.97 -12.94
N MET A 222 -3.29 22.70 -12.98
CA MET A 222 -2.84 23.56 -11.91
C MET A 222 -3.88 24.63 -11.54
N LYS A 223 -4.74 25.03 -12.49
CA LYS A 223 -5.83 25.97 -12.25
C LYS A 223 -6.90 25.42 -11.31
N ASP A 224 -7.10 24.10 -11.32
CA ASP A 224 -8.04 23.43 -10.42
C ASP A 224 -7.46 23.27 -9.00
N LEU A 225 -6.13 23.31 -8.90
CA LEU A 225 -5.37 22.92 -7.72
C LEU A 225 -4.84 24.10 -6.88
N ILE A 226 -4.69 25.29 -7.48
CA ILE A 226 -4.07 26.45 -6.84
C ILE A 226 -4.98 27.67 -6.91
N ASN A 227 -5.23 28.26 -5.75
CA ASN A 227 -5.82 29.59 -5.66
C ASN A 227 -4.71 30.65 -5.79
N VAL A 228 -4.73 31.41 -6.89
CA VAL A 228 -3.77 32.50 -7.17
C VAL A 228 -4.32 33.89 -6.80
N SER A 229 -5.38 33.95 -5.99
CA SER A 229 -5.92 35.22 -5.49
C SER A 229 -4.82 36.00 -4.77
N GLY A 230 -4.55 37.23 -5.21
CA GLY A 230 -3.50 38.09 -4.67
C GLY A 230 -2.10 37.87 -5.27
N PHE A 231 -1.94 36.98 -6.25
CA PHE A 231 -0.67 36.81 -6.95
C PHE A 231 -0.52 37.88 -8.04
N LYS A 232 0.72 38.27 -8.31
CA LYS A 232 1.06 39.13 -9.44
C LYS A 232 1.07 38.31 -10.73
N GLN A 233 0.24 38.69 -11.69
CA GLN A 233 0.19 38.05 -13.00
C GLN A 233 1.20 38.67 -13.97
N SER A 234 1.87 37.83 -14.77
CA SER A 234 2.73 38.23 -15.89
C SER A 234 2.61 37.19 -17.00
N GLY A 235 1.83 37.48 -18.04
CA GLY A 235 1.48 36.50 -19.08
C GLY A 235 0.68 35.33 -18.49
N SER A 236 1.13 34.10 -18.76
CA SER A 236 0.58 32.84 -18.24
C SER A 236 0.95 32.56 -16.77
N LYS A 237 1.90 33.32 -16.21
CA LYS A 237 2.51 33.08 -14.90
C LYS A 237 1.87 33.92 -13.82
N TYR A 238 1.68 33.31 -12.66
CA TYR A 238 1.22 33.96 -11.44
C TYR A 238 2.27 33.76 -10.35
N GLN A 239 2.79 34.86 -9.80
CA GLN A 239 3.82 34.85 -8.76
C GLN A 239 3.30 35.36 -7.43
N GLY A 240 3.65 34.68 -6.35
CA GLY A 240 3.26 35.08 -5.01
C GLY A 240 3.91 34.24 -3.91
N PRO A 241 3.35 34.27 -2.69
CA PRO A 241 3.83 33.46 -1.59
C PRO A 241 3.44 32.00 -1.79
N HIS A 242 4.32 31.07 -1.42
CA HIS A 242 4.03 29.64 -1.49
C HIS A 242 2.85 29.28 -0.57
N PRO A 243 1.76 28.67 -1.10
CA PRO A 243 0.55 28.40 -0.32
C PRO A 243 0.72 27.48 0.90
N ILE A 244 1.76 26.65 0.92
CA ILE A 244 1.94 25.58 1.94
C ILE A 244 2.99 25.95 2.98
N HIS A 245 3.99 26.78 2.66
CA HIS A 245 5.06 27.11 3.59
C HIS A 245 5.56 28.54 3.41
N GLY A 246 6.02 29.14 4.50
CA GLY A 246 6.29 30.57 4.58
C GLY A 246 7.27 31.13 3.54
N SER A 247 7.11 32.42 3.28
CA SER A 247 7.93 33.24 2.39
C SER A 247 8.34 34.53 3.12
N THR A 248 9.63 34.83 3.15
CA THR A 248 10.12 36.08 3.76
C THR A 248 9.78 37.31 2.92
N THR A 249 9.81 37.16 1.59
CA THR A 249 9.61 38.27 0.63
C THR A 249 8.29 38.21 -0.11
N GLY A 250 7.47 37.18 0.14
CA GLY A 250 6.17 36.99 -0.49
C GLY A 250 6.20 36.57 -1.97
N ASN A 251 7.35 36.25 -2.56
CA ASN A 251 7.51 36.01 -4.01
C ASN A 251 8.23 34.69 -4.36
N ASN A 252 8.16 33.70 -3.47
CA ASN A 252 8.93 32.46 -3.56
C ASN A 252 8.23 31.34 -4.34
N PHE A 253 7.10 31.62 -4.99
CA PHE A 253 6.32 30.63 -5.73
C PHE A 253 5.79 31.20 -7.04
N VAL A 254 5.87 30.41 -8.09
CA VAL A 254 5.28 30.69 -9.41
C VAL A 254 4.45 29.48 -9.84
N VAL A 255 3.31 29.75 -10.46
CA VAL A 255 2.55 28.77 -11.23
C VAL A 255 2.33 29.30 -12.65
N ASP A 256 2.50 28.44 -13.63
CA ASP A 256 2.24 28.69 -15.05
C ASP A 256 1.08 27.79 -15.48
N PHE A 257 -0.07 28.38 -15.78
CA PHE A 257 -1.26 27.60 -16.16
C PHE A 257 -1.22 27.09 -17.59
N GLU A 258 -0.42 27.69 -18.48
CA GLU A 258 -0.27 27.20 -19.85
C GLU A 258 0.68 26.00 -19.90
N LEU A 259 1.80 26.08 -19.17
CA LEU A 259 2.71 24.95 -19.03
C LEU A 259 2.20 23.88 -18.05
N ASN A 260 1.15 24.20 -17.29
CA ASN A 260 0.57 23.33 -16.27
C ASN A 260 1.59 22.92 -15.19
N GLU A 261 2.44 23.86 -14.80
CA GLU A 261 3.59 23.64 -13.91
C GLU A 261 3.65 24.68 -12.78
N TRP A 262 4.33 24.31 -11.70
CA TRP A 262 4.68 25.23 -10.62
C TRP A 262 6.16 25.12 -10.25
N HIS A 263 6.67 26.17 -9.63
CA HIS A 263 8.03 26.23 -9.12
C HIS A 263 8.10 26.97 -7.77
N CYS A 264 8.84 26.41 -6.84
CA CYS A 264 9.21 27.03 -5.57
C CYS A 264 10.68 27.46 -5.59
N PHE A 265 10.92 28.77 -5.51
CA PHE A 265 12.27 29.35 -5.49
C PHE A 265 13.01 29.12 -4.17
N ARG A 266 12.31 28.76 -3.09
CA ARG A 266 12.95 28.49 -1.80
C ARG A 266 13.76 27.19 -1.83
N HIS A 267 13.23 26.15 -2.46
CA HIS A 267 13.87 24.83 -2.53
C HIS A 267 14.45 24.51 -3.91
N GLY A 268 14.15 25.33 -4.93
CA GLY A 268 14.58 25.07 -6.32
C GLY A 268 13.87 23.85 -6.92
N THR A 269 12.64 23.59 -6.48
CA THR A 269 11.84 22.42 -6.86
C THR A 269 10.51 22.84 -7.47
N GLY A 270 9.83 21.89 -8.12
CA GLY A 270 8.57 22.16 -8.79
C GLY A 270 7.98 20.91 -9.44
N GLY A 271 7.06 21.11 -10.37
CA GLY A 271 6.50 20.04 -11.18
C GLY A 271 5.09 20.34 -11.66
N GLY A 272 4.38 19.28 -12.06
CA GLY A 272 2.99 19.38 -12.51
C GLY A 272 1.96 19.09 -11.41
N PRO A 273 0.71 18.79 -11.81
CA PRO A 273 -0.42 18.53 -10.91
C PRO A 273 -0.14 17.46 -9.85
N LEU A 274 0.49 16.34 -10.23
CA LEU A 274 0.75 15.26 -9.28
C LEU A 274 1.77 15.64 -8.21
N GLN A 275 2.84 16.33 -8.59
CA GLN A 275 3.82 16.87 -7.66
C GLN A 275 3.15 17.88 -6.72
N TRP A 276 2.29 18.75 -7.25
CA TRP A 276 1.55 19.68 -6.41
C TRP A 276 0.64 18.97 -5.41
N ILE A 277 -0.10 17.94 -5.85
CA ILE A 277 -0.94 17.14 -4.94
C ILE A 277 -0.08 16.51 -3.85
N ALA A 278 1.04 15.90 -4.22
CA ALA A 278 1.93 15.26 -3.26
C ALA A 278 2.43 16.23 -2.18
N VAL A 279 2.89 17.42 -2.59
CA VAL A 279 3.38 18.46 -1.66
C VAL A 279 2.22 19.05 -0.84
N SER A 280 1.11 19.41 -1.48
CA SER A 280 -0.05 20.03 -0.81
C SER A 280 -0.81 19.13 0.15
N THR A 281 -0.65 17.81 0.01
CA THR A 281 -1.25 16.80 0.89
C THR A 281 -0.24 16.19 1.86
N GLY A 282 1.03 16.61 1.80
CA GLY A 282 2.09 16.13 2.69
C GLY A 282 2.51 14.69 2.43
N VAL A 283 2.26 14.15 1.23
CA VAL A 283 2.78 12.83 0.82
C VAL A 283 4.33 12.87 0.75
N PHE A 284 4.91 14.01 0.38
CA PHE A 284 6.33 14.32 0.56
C PHE A 284 6.56 15.84 0.72
N GLY A 285 7.75 16.24 1.18
CA GLY A 285 8.14 17.65 1.36
C GLY A 285 8.40 18.40 0.04
N CYS A 286 8.24 19.73 0.01
CA CYS A 286 8.45 20.53 -1.21
C CYS A 286 9.85 20.32 -1.81
N GLU A 287 10.86 20.20 -0.96
CA GLU A 287 12.26 19.92 -1.29
C GLU A 287 12.47 18.56 -2.00
N GLU A 288 11.50 17.65 -1.93
CA GLU A 288 11.57 16.34 -2.58
C GLU A 288 10.93 16.34 -3.99
N SER A 289 10.34 17.46 -4.41
CA SER A 289 9.60 17.57 -5.67
C SER A 289 10.53 17.67 -6.88
N VAL A 290 11.03 16.52 -7.34
CA VAL A 290 11.92 16.39 -8.50
C VAL A 290 11.29 15.57 -9.63
N PRO A 291 11.70 15.77 -10.90
CA PRO A 291 11.22 14.96 -12.02
C PRO A 291 11.39 13.46 -11.76
N GLY A 292 10.37 12.66 -12.11
CA GLY A 292 10.40 11.20 -11.96
C GLY A 292 10.31 10.67 -10.51
N LYS A 293 10.12 11.53 -9.51
CA LYS A 293 9.94 11.11 -8.10
C LYS A 293 8.68 10.26 -7.91
N ILE A 294 7.55 10.68 -8.50
CA ILE A 294 6.26 10.01 -8.35
C ILE A 294 6.22 8.78 -9.27
N LYS A 295 6.51 7.63 -8.68
CA LYS A 295 6.46 6.31 -9.33
C LYS A 295 6.19 5.23 -8.29
N GLY A 296 5.84 4.03 -8.75
CA GLY A 296 5.59 2.88 -7.87
C GLY A 296 4.56 3.19 -6.78
N ASP A 297 4.92 3.04 -5.52
CA ASP A 297 3.98 3.28 -4.41
C ASP A 297 3.68 4.73 -4.16
N LEU A 298 4.66 5.61 -4.42
CA LEU A 298 4.46 7.03 -4.23
C LEU A 298 3.40 7.54 -5.21
N PHE A 299 3.34 6.97 -6.41
CA PHE A 299 2.23 7.17 -7.31
C PHE A 299 0.90 6.82 -6.64
N TRP A 300 0.72 5.60 -6.13
CA TRP A 300 -0.54 5.20 -5.48
C TRP A 300 -0.90 6.02 -4.24
N GLN A 301 0.09 6.48 -3.46
CA GLN A 301 -0.14 7.40 -2.35
C GLN A 301 -0.65 8.77 -2.84
N VAL A 302 -0.08 9.30 -3.92
CA VAL A 302 -0.53 10.55 -4.53
C VAL A 302 -1.92 10.40 -5.15
N ILE A 303 -2.22 9.29 -5.81
CA ILE A 303 -3.57 8.99 -6.32
C ILE A 303 -4.57 8.94 -5.17
N ALA A 304 -4.21 8.30 -4.05
CA ALA A 304 -5.07 8.26 -2.87
C ALA A 304 -5.31 9.64 -2.26
N ALA A 305 -4.27 10.48 -2.19
CA ALA A 305 -4.41 11.85 -1.74
C ALA A 305 -5.26 12.70 -2.70
N ALA A 306 -5.11 12.48 -4.00
CA ALA A 306 -5.88 13.14 -5.05
C ALA A 306 -7.38 12.81 -4.95
N HIS A 307 -7.72 11.53 -4.84
CA HIS A 307 -9.11 11.10 -4.64
C HIS A 307 -9.70 11.70 -3.35
N ASN A 308 -8.99 11.57 -2.22
CA ASN A 308 -9.52 12.01 -0.93
C ASN A 308 -9.77 13.53 -0.87
N ARG A 309 -8.95 14.32 -1.59
CA ARG A 309 -9.06 15.78 -1.58
C ARG A 309 -9.96 16.34 -2.70
N TYR A 310 -10.04 15.67 -3.84
CA TYR A 310 -10.68 16.19 -5.06
C TYR A 310 -11.76 15.27 -5.63
N ALA A 311 -12.10 14.16 -4.95
CA ALA A 311 -13.09 13.16 -5.37
C ALA A 311 -12.83 12.57 -6.78
N LEU A 312 -11.57 12.53 -7.18
CA LEU A 312 -11.12 12.01 -8.47
C LEU A 312 -11.08 10.48 -8.45
N SER A 313 -11.79 9.82 -9.37
CA SER A 313 -11.80 8.34 -9.40
C SER A 313 -10.40 7.75 -9.63
N TYR A 314 -10.01 6.78 -8.81
CA TYR A 314 -8.73 6.09 -8.89
C TYR A 314 -8.44 5.46 -10.25
N GLU A 315 -9.43 4.80 -10.85
CA GLU A 315 -9.30 4.14 -12.14
C GLU A 315 -8.96 5.15 -13.25
N LYS A 316 -9.70 6.26 -13.32
CA LYS A 316 -9.42 7.29 -14.32
C LYS A 316 -8.13 8.06 -14.02
N LEU A 317 -7.78 8.29 -12.75
CA LEU A 317 -6.47 8.86 -12.40
C LEU A 317 -5.33 7.95 -12.84
N ALA A 318 -5.41 6.66 -12.53
CA ALA A 318 -4.40 5.68 -12.95
C ALA A 318 -4.29 5.59 -14.48
N LYS A 319 -5.42 5.67 -15.20
CA LYS A 319 -5.46 5.66 -16.66
C LYS A 319 -4.92 6.95 -17.27
N ALA A 320 -5.41 8.12 -16.86
CA ALA A 320 -4.98 9.43 -17.37
C ALA A 320 -3.48 9.66 -17.17
N LEU A 321 -2.90 9.12 -16.11
CA LEU A 321 -1.51 9.33 -15.73
C LEU A 321 -0.57 8.18 -16.12
N GLY A 322 -1.12 7.02 -16.51
CA GLY A 322 -0.40 5.88 -17.06
C GLY A 322 -0.48 5.75 -18.59
N SER A 323 -1.14 6.71 -19.26
CA SER A 323 -1.25 6.80 -20.72
C SER A 323 -0.26 7.80 -21.32
N ALA A 324 0.99 7.78 -20.85
CA ALA A 324 2.12 8.43 -21.50
C ALA A 324 3.16 7.39 -21.89
#